data_AF-A0A9W9CLG0-F1
#
_entry.id   AF-A0A9W9CLG0-F1
#
_cell.length_a   1.000
_cell.length_b   1.000
_cell.length_c   1.000
_cell.angle_alpha   90.00
_cell.angle_beta   90.00
_cell.angle_gamma   90.00
#
_symmetry.space_group_name_H-M   'P 1'
#
loop_
_entity.id
_entity.type
_entity.pdbx_description
1 polymer ?
#
loop_
_entity_poly.entity_id
_entity_poly.type
_entity_poly.pdbx_seq_one_letter_code
_entity_poly.pdbx_strand_id
1 'polypeptide(L)'
;MVKEKHDVDYVEKAYDVPIPPEGGEHPEQDWTPEEEKAVVKKADWRVFPMLCFVFGLSLLDRTNISAAYIAGLSVDLKLGIENRYNIALLVFFIGT
;
A
#
# COMPACT_ATOMS: atom_id res chain seq x y z
N MET A 1 14.55 3.38 24.63
CA MET A 1 15.88 2.97 24.12
C MET A 1 16.34 1.58 24.55
N VAL A 2 15.95 1.02 25.70
CA VAL A 2 16.43 -0.32 26.14
C VAL A 2 15.64 -1.49 25.53
N LYS A 3 14.35 -1.29 25.21
CA LYS A 3 13.47 -2.36 24.72
C LYS A 3 13.66 -2.71 23.24
N GLU A 4 14.07 -1.74 22.40
CA GLU A 4 14.37 -1.98 20.98
C GLU A 4 15.64 -2.78 20.78
N LYS A 5 16.70 -2.53 21.56
CA LYS A 5 17.96 -3.30 21.42
C LYS A 5 17.73 -4.79 21.65
N HIS A 6 17.00 -5.15 22.70
CA HIS A 6 16.69 -6.55 23.00
C HIS A 6 15.83 -7.24 21.92
N ASP A 7 14.97 -6.50 21.23
CA ASP A 7 14.13 -7.03 20.14
C ASP A 7 14.95 -7.23 18.86
N VAL A 8 15.85 -6.28 18.57
CA VAL A 8 16.77 -6.33 17.42
C VAL A 8 17.84 -7.42 17.61
N ASP A 9 18.37 -7.57 18.83
CA ASP A 9 19.35 -8.60 19.20
C ASP A 9 18.74 -10.02 19.07
N TYR A 10 17.43 -10.16 19.23
CA TYR A 10 16.71 -11.43 19.05
C TYR A 10 16.54 -11.77 17.56
N VAL A 11 16.23 -10.77 16.74
CA VAL A 11 16.04 -10.92 15.29
C VAL A 11 17.37 -11.22 14.58
N GLU A 12 18.48 -10.58 14.96
CA GLU A 12 19.80 -10.89 14.38
C GLU A 12 20.22 -12.34 14.65
N LYS A 13 19.93 -12.85 15.84
CA LYS A 13 20.26 -14.23 16.22
C LYS A 13 19.43 -15.27 15.45
N ALA A 14 18.23 -14.93 15.02
CA ALA A 14 17.38 -15.79 14.19
C ALA A 14 17.82 -15.83 12.72
N TYR A 15 18.53 -14.80 12.25
CA TYR A 15 19.00 -14.70 10.86
C TYR A 15 20.36 -15.36 10.62
N ASP A 16 21.19 -15.47 11.66
CA ASP A 16 22.54 -16.06 11.60
C ASP A 16 22.56 -17.59 11.79
N VAL A 17 21.40 -18.24 11.64
CA VAL A 17 21.29 -19.70 11.71
C VAL A 17 21.81 -20.29 10.38
N PRO A 18 22.83 -21.17 10.40
CA PRO A 18 23.31 -21.82 9.19
C PRO A 18 22.18 -22.58 8.50
N ILE A 19 21.99 -22.34 7.20
CA ILE A 19 20.98 -23.03 6.39
C ILE A 19 21.24 -24.55 6.51
N PRO A 20 20.28 -25.34 7.04
CA PRO A 20 20.48 -26.77 7.18
C PRO A 20 20.75 -27.41 5.81
N PRO A 21 21.62 -28.44 5.73
CA PRO A 21 21.77 -29.20 4.50
C PRO A 21 20.40 -29.72 4.04
N GLU A 22 20.14 -29.71 2.73
CA GLU A 22 18.82 -30.10 2.19
C GLU A 22 18.39 -31.46 2.74
N GLY A 23 17.39 -31.46 3.62
CA GLY A 23 16.95 -32.61 4.41
C GLY A 23 17.05 -32.46 5.94
N GLY A 24 17.62 -31.36 6.45
CA GLY A 24 17.61 -31.02 7.88
C GLY A 24 16.26 -30.48 8.34
N GLU A 25 15.86 -30.85 9.57
CA GLU A 25 14.64 -30.39 10.23
C GLU A 25 14.54 -28.85 10.13
N HIS A 26 13.42 -28.36 9.57
CA HIS A 26 13.11 -26.93 9.60
C HIS A 26 13.16 -26.47 11.06
N PRO A 27 13.71 -25.26 11.35
CA PRO A 27 13.70 -24.72 12.71
C PRO A 27 12.27 -24.81 13.25
N GLU A 28 12.14 -25.42 14.44
CA GLU A 28 10.87 -25.61 15.13
C GLU A 28 10.12 -24.26 15.14
N GLN A 29 8.94 -24.23 14.53
CA GLN A 29 8.14 -23.01 14.45
C GLN A 29 7.54 -22.76 15.82
N ASP A 30 8.24 -21.96 16.62
CA ASP A 30 7.89 -21.64 18.02
C ASP A 30 6.71 -20.69 18.19
N TRP A 31 5.90 -20.45 17.15
CA TRP A 31 4.73 -19.56 17.23
C TRP A 31 3.42 -20.32 17.09
N THR A 32 2.42 -19.92 17.88
CA THR A 32 1.10 -20.54 17.76
C THR A 32 0.31 -19.94 16.58
N PRO A 33 -0.68 -20.66 16.01
CA PRO A 33 -1.54 -20.14 14.96
C PRO A 33 -2.29 -18.87 15.37
N GLU A 34 -2.56 -18.70 16.68
CA GLU A 34 -3.18 -17.49 17.21
C GLU A 34 -2.25 -16.27 17.15
N GLU A 35 -0.97 -16.46 17.42
CA GLU A 35 0.04 -15.39 17.39
C GLU A 35 0.29 -14.90 15.96
N GLU A 36 0.40 -15.83 15.01
CA GLU A 36 0.52 -15.50 13.59
C GLU A 36 -0.66 -14.64 13.10
N LYS A 37 -1.89 -15.06 13.44
CA LYS A 37 -3.11 -14.33 13.06
C LYS A 37 -3.19 -12.95 13.70
N ALA A 38 -2.69 -12.80 14.93
CA ALA A 38 -2.66 -11.50 15.61
C ALA A 38 -1.71 -10.52 14.92
N VAL A 39 -0.56 -11.00 14.44
CA VAL A 39 0.42 -10.19 13.69
C VAL A 39 -0.16 -9.74 12.35
N VAL A 40 -0.75 -10.65 11.58
CA VAL A 40 -1.38 -10.32 10.28
C VAL A 40 -2.49 -9.29 10.47
N LYS A 41 -3.39 -9.51 11.43
CA LYS A 41 -4.48 -8.58 11.73
C LYS A 41 -3.95 -7.19 12.13
N LYS A 42 -2.81 -7.14 12.82
CA LYS A 42 -2.19 -5.89 13.26
C LYS A 42 -1.51 -5.13 12.12
N ALA A 43 -0.98 -5.85 11.12
CA ALA A 43 -0.48 -5.28 9.88
C ALA A 43 -1.63 -4.73 9.01
N ASP A 44 -2.68 -5.54 8.80
CA ASP A 44 -3.84 -5.14 7.99
C ASP A 44 -4.53 -3.90 8.56
N TRP A 45 -4.67 -3.79 9.88
CA TRP A 45 -5.27 -2.61 10.51
C TRP A 45 -4.47 -1.31 10.31
N ARG A 46 -3.20 -1.38 9.92
CA ARG A 46 -2.38 -0.20 9.59
C ARG A 46 -2.38 0.09 8.10
N VAL A 47 -2.22 -0.96 7.29
CA VAL A 47 -2.07 -0.84 5.84
C VAL A 47 -3.42 -0.56 5.19
N PHE A 48 -4.46 -1.29 5.57
CA PHE A 48 -5.77 -1.24 4.92
C PHE A 48 -6.45 0.14 5.02
N PRO A 49 -6.49 0.83 6.17
CA PRO A 49 -7.12 2.15 6.25
C PRO A 49 -6.37 3.21 5.44
N MET A 50 -5.04 3.16 5.43
CA MET A 50 -4.22 4.08 4.65
C MET A 50 -4.43 3.85 3.15
N LEU A 51 -4.47 2.58 2.73
CA LEU A 51 -4.76 2.19 1.36
C LEU A 51 -6.15 2.66 0.93
N CYS A 52 -7.18 2.43 1.76
CA CYS A 52 -8.53 2.91 1.50
C CYS A 52 -8.60 4.44 1.40
N PHE A 53 -7.85 5.17 2.22
CA PHE A 53 -7.85 6.62 2.21
C PHE A 53 -7.20 7.19 0.96
N VAL A 54 -5.99 6.72 0.62
CA VAL A 54 -5.27 7.17 -0.59
C VAL A 54 -6.06 6.78 -1.84
N PHE A 55 -6.56 5.55 -1.91
CA PHE A 55 -7.38 5.09 -3.03
C PHE A 55 -8.71 5.86 -3.12
N GLY A 56 -9.32 6.17 -1.98
CA GLY A 56 -10.52 7.00 -1.91
C GLY A 56 -10.29 8.41 -2.45
N LEU A 57 -9.17 9.05 -2.08
CA LEU A 57 -8.78 10.35 -2.62
C LEU A 57 -8.49 10.30 -4.13
N SER A 58 -7.79 9.27 -4.61
CA SER A 58 -7.56 9.06 -6.05
C SER A 58 -8.88 8.93 -6.84
N LEU A 59 -9.87 8.25 -6.27
CA LEU A 59 -11.20 8.14 -6.87
C LEU A 59 -11.96 9.48 -6.85
N LEU A 60 -11.86 10.23 -5.76
CA LEU A 60 -12.52 11.52 -5.57
C LEU A 60 -12.01 12.55 -6.59
N ASP A 61 -10.71 12.61 -6.83
CA ASP A 61 -10.12 13.52 -7.83
C ASP A 61 -10.62 13.19 -9.24
N ARG A 62 -10.72 11.90 -9.57
CA ARG A 62 -11.20 11.43 -10.88
C ARG A 62 -12.68 11.75 -11.10
N THR A 63 -13.52 11.54 -10.08
CA THR A 63 -14.95 11.80 -10.17
C THR A 63 -15.25 13.30 -10.20
N ASN A 64 -14.52 14.12 -9.42
CA ASN A 64 -14.69 15.57 -9.43
C ASN A 64 -14.35 16.20 -10.78
N ILE A 65 -13.28 15.77 -11.45
CA ILE A 65 -12.92 16.24 -12.80
C ILE A 65 -13.97 15.84 -13.83
N SER A 66 -14.46 14.60 -13.74
CA SER A 66 -15.50 14.09 -14.64
C SER A 66 -16.81 14.84 -14.46
N ALA A 67 -17.20 15.13 -13.22
CA ALA A 67 -18.39 15.92 -12.89
C ALA A 67 -18.26 17.37 -13.35
N ALA A 68 -17.10 18.01 -13.12
CA ALA A 68 -16.85 19.38 -13.56
C ALA A 68 -16.89 19.49 -15.10
N TYR A 69 -16.34 18.50 -15.82
CA TYR A 69 -16.39 18.44 -17.28
C TYR A 69 -17.84 18.49 -17.81
N ILE A 70 -18.75 17.72 -17.20
CA ILE A 70 -20.18 17.70 -17.54
C ILE A 70 -20.89 18.98 -17.09
N ALA A 71 -20.47 19.56 -15.96
CA ALA A 71 -21.05 20.80 -15.41
C ALA A 71 -20.73 22.07 -16.23
N GLY A 72 -19.93 21.97 -17.29
CA GLY A 72 -19.63 23.08 -18.20
C GLY A 72 -18.16 23.51 -18.23
N LEU A 73 -17.28 22.88 -17.42
CA LEU A 73 -15.83 23.12 -17.48
C LEU A 73 -15.25 22.84 -18.87
N SER A 74 -15.86 21.91 -19.60
CA SER A 74 -15.52 21.60 -21.00
C SER A 74 -15.68 22.80 -21.95
N VAL A 75 -16.69 23.64 -21.72
CA VAL A 75 -16.99 24.83 -22.54
C VAL A 75 -16.11 26.01 -22.10
N ASP A 76 -15.96 26.20 -20.79
CA ASP A 76 -15.21 27.33 -20.21
C ASP A 76 -13.70 27.24 -20.52
N LEU A 77 -13.11 26.05 -20.42
CA LEU A 77 -11.71 25.78 -20.74
C LEU A 77 -11.48 25.29 -22.17
N LYS A 78 -12.52 25.23 -23.01
CA LYS A 78 -12.49 24.70 -24.38
C LYS A 78 -11.81 23.32 -24.47
N LEU A 79 -12.13 22.43 -23.52
CA LEU A 79 -11.54 21.08 -23.43
C LEU A 79 -12.07 20.12 -24.51
N GLY A 80 -13.13 20.51 -25.22
CA GLY A 80 -13.64 19.79 -26.39
C GLY A 80 -12.83 20.03 -27.68
N ILE A 81 -11.83 20.92 -27.65
CA ILE A 81 -10.89 21.12 -28.77
C ILE A 81 -9.71 20.18 -28.58
N GLU A 82 -9.47 19.31 -29.57
CA GLU A 82 -8.37 18.34 -29.60
C GLU A 82 -8.35 17.38 -28.41
N ASN A 83 -7.16 16.98 -27.94
CA ASN A 83 -6.96 15.91 -26.97
C ASN A 83 -6.81 16.41 -25.52
N ARG A 84 -7.23 17.64 -25.23
CA ARG A 84 -6.95 18.34 -23.96
C ARG A 84 -7.59 17.67 -22.75
N TYR A 85 -8.81 17.16 -22.92
CA TYR A 85 -9.47 16.34 -21.89
C TYR A 85 -8.69 15.04 -21.61
N ASN A 86 -8.25 14.33 -22.67
CA ASN A 86 -7.43 13.13 -22.51
C ASN A 86 -6.08 13.43 -21.86
N ILE A 87 -5.42 14.54 -22.21
CA ILE A 87 -4.17 14.97 -21.58
C ILE A 87 -4.38 15.25 -20.09
N ALA A 88 -5.47 15.96 -19.73
CA ALA A 88 -5.80 16.21 -18.33
C ALA A 88 -6.00 14.90 -17.55
N LEU A 89 -6.68 13.91 -18.13
CA LEU A 89 -6.82 12.58 -17.53
C LEU A 89 -5.46 11.87 -17.40
N LEU A 90 -4.62 11.90 -18.46
CA LEU A 90 -3.30 11.25 -18.48
C LEU A 90 -2.35 11.77 -17.42
N VAL A 91 -2.43 13.06 -17.06
CA VAL A 91 -1.61 13.65 -15.99
C VAL A 91 -1.89 12.97 -14.63
N PHE A 92 -3.14 12.56 -14.37
CA PHE A 92 -3.47 11.80 -13.15
C PHE A 92 -2.97 10.35 -13.19
N PHE A 93 -2.70 9.80 -14.38
CA PHE A 93 -2.18 8.43 -14.54
C PHE A 93 -0.65 8.34 -14.51
N ILE A 94 0.09 9.42 -14.75
CA ILE A 94 1.56 9.39 -14.81
C ILE A 94 2.22 9.05 -13.45
N GLY A 95 1.48 9.16 -12.34
CA GLY A 95 1.97 8.88 -10.99
C GLY A 95 1.17 7.83 -10.20
N THR A 96 0.26 7.10 -10.85
CA THR A 96 -0.44 5.94 -10.26
C THR A 96 0.14 4.67 -10.85
#